data_AF-A0A0P0M438-F1
#
_entry.id   AF-A0A0P0M438-F1
#
_cell.length_a   1.000
_cell.length_b   1.000
_cell.length_c   1.000
_cell.angle_alpha   90.00
_cell.angle_beta   90.00
_cell.angle_gamma   90.00
#
_symmetry.space_group_name_H-M   'P 1'
#
loop_
_entity.id
_entity.type
_entity.pdbx_description
1 polymer ?
#
loop_
_entity_poly.entity_id
_entity_poly.type
_entity_poly.pdbx_seq_one_letter_code
_entity_poly.pdbx_strand_id
1 'polypeptide(L)'
;MRKVLFTVALLLTACFVSAQVSVVKEAKSLKSKPEEAAKAIEPALTNPETANDPETWKLAGDFQKAIYDEENMKLYLPGGQADTTKLYNSLAKMYDFYLKCDEIEQAKVQSGELKKPKFRKKNADALKTLRLNLVNGGGDAYNKGDYADALKYFGLFVDVVNEPMFADDDELKADTLNALYACYATLAANMLKDNQAVIKYGNIGKNHKEEGYRALMCLAETYGQKEGGDSAKWLEVIKEGTELFPKQEYFVGNIMDYYIQKGMVDEGLAQINKLLATSETPYYLYVKGILLYEKKQYDDAVAIFNKIISNNGDLVAEAYSKIGDCYFFPAQIIVEENAKLAIDDPKYNENENKIKELYEKAKPYYEKAKELKPDNKALWGNYLLNIYWKLNRAEYDSLEKELGY
;
A
#
# COMPACT_ATOMS: atom_id res chain seq x y z
N MET A 1 4.03 -10.87 73.61
CA MET A 1 3.22 -10.95 72.37
C MET A 1 3.82 -10.24 71.15
N ARG A 2 4.71 -9.23 71.28
CA ARG A 2 5.34 -8.54 70.13
C ARG A 2 6.40 -9.32 69.34
N LYS A 3 7.01 -10.38 69.89
CA LYS A 3 8.01 -11.21 69.18
C LYS A 3 7.43 -12.37 68.35
N VAL A 4 6.17 -12.76 68.58
CA VAL A 4 5.52 -13.86 67.83
C VAL A 4 4.89 -13.36 66.53
N LEU A 5 4.42 -12.11 66.51
CA LEU A 5 3.83 -11.49 65.31
C LEU A 5 4.84 -11.25 64.19
N PHE A 6 6.11 -10.96 64.52
CA PHE A 6 7.16 -10.79 63.50
C PHE A 6 7.58 -12.11 62.83
N THR A 7 7.53 -13.23 63.54
CA THR A 7 7.88 -14.55 62.98
C THR A 7 6.77 -15.12 62.09
N VAL A 8 5.50 -14.86 62.43
CA VAL A 8 4.34 -15.28 61.60
C VAL A 8 4.22 -14.45 60.33
N ALA A 9 4.56 -13.15 60.37
CA ALA A 9 4.61 -12.31 59.17
C ALA A 9 5.75 -12.70 58.21
N LEU A 10 6.89 -13.19 58.73
CA LEU A 10 8.01 -13.68 57.91
C LEU A 10 7.74 -15.07 57.29
N LEU A 11 6.93 -15.90 57.95
CA LEU A 11 6.51 -17.20 57.42
C LEU A 11 5.41 -17.09 56.36
N LEU A 12 4.53 -16.08 56.46
CA LEU A 12 3.50 -15.82 55.45
C LEU A 12 4.08 -15.25 54.15
N THR A 13 5.13 -14.42 54.20
CA THR A 13 5.82 -13.98 52.97
C THR A 13 6.62 -15.10 52.31
N ALA A 14 7.17 -16.06 53.08
CA ALA A 14 7.85 -17.23 52.51
C ALA A 14 6.90 -18.24 51.82
N CYS A 15 5.61 -18.28 52.19
CA CYS A 15 4.62 -19.15 51.54
C CYS A 15 4.13 -18.64 50.17
N PHE A 16 4.29 -17.34 49.87
CA PHE A 16 3.97 -16.82 48.54
C PHE A 16 5.07 -17.12 47.51
N VAL A 17 6.33 -17.21 47.95
CA VAL A 17 7.51 -17.49 47.10
C VAL A 17 7.49 -18.91 46.50
N SER A 18 6.65 -19.81 47.02
CA SER A 18 6.56 -21.20 46.55
C SER A 18 5.40 -21.49 45.59
N ALA A 19 4.38 -20.63 45.51
CA ALA A 19 3.12 -20.98 44.84
C ALA A 19 3.20 -20.91 43.31
N GLN A 20 3.96 -19.99 42.74
CA GLN A 20 4.02 -19.83 41.28
C GLN A 20 5.12 -20.70 40.64
N VAL A 21 6.17 -21.04 41.38
CA VAL A 21 7.12 -22.10 40.95
C VAL A 21 6.41 -23.46 40.85
N SER A 22 5.41 -23.74 41.69
CA SER A 22 4.56 -24.93 41.51
C SER A 22 3.68 -24.86 40.26
N VAL A 23 3.20 -23.69 39.85
CA VAL A 23 2.42 -23.52 38.61
C VAL A 23 3.25 -23.88 37.37
N VAL A 24 4.53 -23.45 37.32
CA VAL A 24 5.43 -23.84 36.22
C VAL A 24 5.66 -25.36 36.18
N LYS A 25 5.82 -26.00 37.35
CA LYS A 25 5.97 -27.46 37.45
C LYS A 25 4.71 -28.21 37.06
N GLU A 26 3.55 -27.71 37.46
CA GLU A 26 2.24 -28.25 37.11
C GLU A 26 2.03 -28.19 35.59
N ALA A 27 2.23 -27.03 34.97
CA ALA A 27 2.15 -26.88 33.52
C ALA A 27 3.11 -27.83 32.79
N LYS A 28 4.35 -27.96 33.27
CA LYS A 28 5.33 -28.91 32.74
C LYS A 28 4.88 -30.37 32.86
N SER A 29 4.13 -30.73 33.89
CA SER A 29 3.58 -32.08 34.05
C SER A 29 2.45 -32.38 33.04
N LEU A 30 1.77 -31.34 32.55
CA LEU A 30 0.70 -31.40 31.56
C LEU A 30 1.19 -31.40 30.11
N LYS A 31 2.50 -31.50 29.84
CA LYS A 31 3.08 -31.38 28.47
C LYS A 31 2.49 -32.34 27.41
N SER A 32 1.86 -33.44 27.80
CA SER A 32 1.15 -34.37 26.89
C SER A 32 -0.24 -33.89 26.49
N LYS A 33 -0.68 -32.76 27.06
CA LYS A 33 -1.95 -32.08 26.81
C LYS A 33 -1.65 -30.59 26.64
N PRO A 34 -1.12 -30.18 25.48
CA PRO A 34 -0.45 -28.89 25.34
C PRO A 34 -1.39 -27.70 25.53
N GLU A 35 -2.69 -27.83 25.26
CA GLU A 35 -3.68 -26.80 25.58
C GLU A 35 -3.89 -26.61 27.09
N GLU A 36 -4.02 -27.71 27.86
CA GLU A 36 -4.12 -27.65 29.32
C GLU A 36 -2.83 -27.05 29.92
N ALA A 37 -1.66 -27.46 29.39
CA ALA A 37 -0.36 -26.93 29.82
C ALA A 37 -0.19 -25.45 29.51
N ALA A 38 -0.58 -25.01 28.31
CA ALA A 38 -0.54 -23.61 27.88
C ALA A 38 -1.40 -22.73 28.78
N LYS A 39 -2.61 -23.18 29.15
CA LYS A 39 -3.48 -22.46 30.08
C LYS A 39 -2.91 -22.44 31.50
N ALA A 40 -2.35 -23.57 31.95
CA ALA A 40 -1.78 -23.68 33.29
C ALA A 40 -0.59 -22.75 33.51
N ILE A 41 0.24 -22.48 32.49
CA ILE A 41 1.42 -21.62 32.64
C ILE A 41 1.12 -20.11 32.61
N GLU A 42 -0.07 -19.68 32.16
CA GLU A 42 -0.42 -18.25 32.00
C GLU A 42 -0.16 -17.39 33.25
N PRO A 43 -0.54 -17.81 34.49
CA PRO A 43 -0.28 -17.01 35.69
C PRO A 43 1.21 -16.80 35.97
N ALA A 44 2.07 -17.73 35.53
CA ALA A 44 3.52 -17.65 35.73
C ALA A 44 4.18 -16.65 34.78
N LEU A 45 3.53 -16.26 33.69
CA LEU A 45 4.09 -15.32 32.71
C LEU A 45 4.07 -13.85 33.19
N THR A 46 3.22 -13.53 34.17
CA THR A 46 3.12 -12.16 34.72
C THR A 46 3.60 -12.07 36.16
N ASN A 47 3.79 -13.20 36.85
CA ASN A 47 4.28 -13.21 38.21
C ASN A 47 5.78 -12.82 38.28
N PRO A 48 6.19 -11.85 39.12
CA PRO A 48 7.59 -11.39 39.17
C PRO A 48 8.64 -12.46 39.47
N GLU A 49 8.27 -13.55 40.15
CA GLU A 49 9.17 -14.64 40.53
C GLU A 49 9.48 -15.58 39.36
N THR A 50 8.52 -15.76 38.45
CA THR A 50 8.62 -16.71 37.33
C THR A 50 8.75 -16.03 35.98
N ALA A 51 8.25 -14.80 35.83
CA ALA A 51 8.34 -14.02 34.59
C ALA A 51 9.78 -13.60 34.26
N ASN A 52 10.66 -13.55 35.26
CA ASN A 52 12.10 -13.32 35.08
C ASN A 52 12.90 -14.62 34.91
N ASP A 53 12.25 -15.79 34.86
CA ASP A 53 12.90 -17.06 34.56
C ASP A 53 12.75 -17.40 33.07
N PRO A 54 13.84 -17.51 32.29
CA PRO A 54 13.75 -17.88 30.88
C PRO A 54 13.13 -19.27 30.65
N GLU A 55 13.19 -20.20 31.61
CA GLU A 55 12.56 -21.52 31.46
C GLU A 55 11.02 -21.43 31.40
N THR A 56 10.41 -20.47 32.11
CA THR A 56 8.96 -20.23 32.08
C THR A 56 8.49 -19.90 30.66
N TRP A 57 9.16 -18.94 30.01
CA TRP A 57 8.83 -18.52 28.65
C TRP A 57 9.15 -19.58 27.61
N LYS A 58 10.25 -20.33 27.82
CA LYS A 58 10.56 -21.47 26.95
C LYS A 58 9.46 -22.54 27.01
N LEU A 59 8.98 -22.91 28.20
CA LEU A 59 7.91 -23.89 28.35
C LEU A 59 6.61 -23.39 27.71
N ALA A 60 6.26 -22.12 27.89
CA ALA A 60 5.07 -21.54 27.26
C ALA A 60 5.16 -21.62 25.72
N GLY A 61 6.31 -21.27 25.15
CA GLY A 61 6.54 -21.41 23.71
C GLY A 61 6.51 -22.87 23.24
N ASP A 62 6.99 -23.83 24.04
CA ASP A 62 6.91 -25.26 23.72
C ASP A 62 5.49 -25.79 23.69
N PHE A 63 4.64 -25.35 24.61
CA PHE A 63 3.23 -25.72 24.60
C PHE A 63 2.53 -25.16 23.37
N GLN A 64 2.79 -23.90 23.02
CA GLN A 64 2.24 -23.31 21.78
C GLN A 64 2.76 -24.02 20.53
N LYS A 65 4.04 -24.37 20.49
CA LYS A 65 4.59 -25.18 19.39
C LYS A 65 3.90 -26.54 19.28
N ALA A 66 3.65 -27.21 20.40
CA ALA A 66 2.95 -28.50 20.38
C ALA A 66 1.50 -28.37 19.88
N ILE A 67 0.76 -27.33 20.30
CA ILE A 67 -0.58 -27.04 19.76
C ILE A 67 -0.51 -26.78 18.25
N TYR A 68 0.46 -25.97 17.81
CA TYR A 68 0.70 -25.70 16.40
C TYR A 68 1.01 -27.00 15.62
N ASP A 69 1.92 -27.84 16.11
CA ASP A 69 2.32 -29.08 15.44
C ASP A 69 1.12 -30.05 15.31
N GLU A 70 0.27 -30.14 16.34
CA GLU A 70 -0.95 -30.95 16.34
C GLU A 70 -1.96 -30.48 15.28
N GLU A 71 -2.22 -29.18 15.18
CA GLU A 71 -3.12 -28.63 14.16
C GLU A 71 -2.50 -28.69 12.75
N ASN A 72 -1.19 -28.43 12.63
CA ASN A 72 -0.48 -28.44 11.36
C ASN A 72 -0.48 -29.84 10.75
N MET A 73 -0.32 -30.88 11.58
CA MET A 73 -0.40 -32.27 11.13
C MET A 73 -1.74 -32.60 10.47
N LYS A 74 -2.86 -32.03 10.96
CA LYS A 74 -4.19 -32.27 10.39
C LYS A 74 -4.31 -31.78 8.95
N LEU A 75 -3.54 -30.76 8.53
CA LEU A 75 -3.54 -30.26 7.15
C LEU A 75 -3.02 -31.30 6.13
N TYR A 76 -2.23 -32.28 6.58
CA TYR A 76 -1.62 -33.30 5.73
C TYR A 76 -2.34 -34.65 5.78
N LEU A 77 -3.34 -34.80 6.65
CA LEU A 77 -4.13 -36.03 6.77
C LEU A 77 -5.26 -36.04 5.73
N PRO A 78 -5.52 -37.17 5.04
CA PRO A 78 -6.69 -37.29 4.16
C PRO A 78 -7.99 -36.99 4.91
N GLY A 79 -8.71 -35.96 4.47
CA GLY A 79 -9.94 -35.50 5.12
C GLY A 79 -9.75 -34.78 6.46
N GLY A 80 -8.50 -34.43 6.81
CA GLY A 80 -8.21 -33.66 8.01
C GLY A 80 -8.77 -32.23 7.92
N GLN A 81 -9.29 -31.75 9.04
CA GLN A 81 -9.74 -30.36 9.20
C GLN A 81 -8.94 -29.75 10.35
N ALA A 82 -8.01 -28.87 10.02
CA ALA A 82 -7.28 -28.09 11.01
C ALA A 82 -8.10 -26.86 11.42
N ASP A 83 -8.05 -26.51 12.70
CA ASP A 83 -8.49 -25.20 13.15
C ASP A 83 -7.38 -24.18 12.79
N THR A 84 -7.52 -23.56 11.62
CA THR A 84 -6.55 -22.58 11.10
C THR A 84 -6.36 -21.38 12.02
N THR A 85 -7.41 -20.93 12.70
CA THR A 85 -7.32 -19.84 13.67
C THR A 85 -6.45 -20.25 14.85
N LYS A 86 -6.69 -21.44 15.42
CA LYS A 86 -5.88 -21.98 16.52
C LYS A 86 -4.44 -22.26 16.09
N LEU A 87 -4.25 -22.82 14.90
CA LEU A 87 -2.96 -23.11 14.30
C LEU A 87 -2.06 -21.87 14.27
N TYR A 88 -2.51 -20.82 13.57
CA TYR A 88 -1.68 -19.64 13.34
C TYR A 88 -1.56 -18.75 14.59
N ASN A 89 -2.57 -18.70 15.45
CA ASN A 89 -2.44 -18.03 16.75
C ASN A 89 -1.41 -18.71 17.66
N SER A 90 -1.35 -20.04 17.65
CA SER A 90 -0.33 -20.78 18.41
C SER A 90 1.06 -20.54 17.85
N LEU A 91 1.20 -20.46 16.51
CA LEU A 91 2.46 -20.09 15.87
C LEU A 91 2.94 -18.69 16.30
N ALA A 92 2.07 -17.68 16.27
CA ALA A 92 2.46 -16.33 16.69
C ALA A 92 2.83 -16.28 18.19
N LYS A 93 2.05 -16.93 19.07
CA LYS A 93 2.38 -16.99 20.51
C LYS A 93 3.70 -17.72 20.77
N MET A 94 4.01 -18.77 20.02
CA MET A 94 5.30 -19.46 20.09
C MET A 94 6.45 -18.47 19.81
N TYR A 95 6.32 -17.63 18.79
CA TYR A 95 7.28 -16.57 18.49
C TYR A 95 7.42 -15.60 19.67
N ASP A 96 6.31 -15.03 20.14
CA ASP A 96 6.30 -14.07 21.26
C ASP A 96 7.05 -14.63 22.49
N PHE A 97 6.75 -15.87 22.87
CA PHE A 97 7.34 -16.50 24.04
C PHE A 97 8.82 -16.86 23.85
N TYR A 98 9.23 -17.30 22.66
CA TYR A 98 10.64 -17.58 22.38
C TYR A 98 11.49 -16.32 22.29
N LEU A 99 10.97 -15.24 21.71
CA LEU A 99 11.63 -13.93 21.71
C LEU A 99 11.76 -13.39 23.13
N LYS A 100 10.69 -13.47 23.94
CA LYS A 100 10.75 -13.05 25.36
C LYS A 100 11.73 -13.87 26.19
N CYS A 101 11.81 -15.18 25.93
CA CYS A 101 12.82 -16.06 26.53
C CYS A 101 14.24 -15.55 26.23
N ASP A 102 14.55 -15.22 24.98
CA ASP A 102 15.88 -14.69 24.61
C ASP A 102 16.15 -13.32 25.23
N GLU A 103 15.18 -12.40 25.24
CA GLU A 103 15.30 -11.09 25.89
C GLU A 103 15.79 -11.23 27.35
N ILE A 104 15.15 -12.14 28.10
CA ILE A 104 15.51 -12.42 29.49
C ILE A 104 16.88 -13.09 29.60
N GLU A 105 17.19 -14.06 28.72
CA GLU A 105 18.52 -14.69 28.71
C GLU A 105 19.62 -13.67 28.45
N GLN A 106 19.43 -12.75 27.49
CA GLN A 106 20.37 -11.69 27.19
C GLN A 106 20.56 -10.75 28.38
N ALA A 107 19.47 -10.30 29.02
CA ALA A 107 19.56 -9.45 30.21
C ALA A 107 20.35 -10.13 31.34
N LYS A 108 20.14 -11.43 31.57
CA LYS A 108 20.88 -12.21 32.57
C LYS A 108 22.33 -12.48 32.20
N VAL A 109 22.64 -12.59 30.91
CA VAL A 109 24.04 -12.67 30.46
C VAL A 109 24.75 -11.34 30.68
N GLN A 110 24.08 -10.22 30.39
CA GLN A 110 24.62 -8.88 30.63
C GLN A 110 24.82 -8.59 32.13
N SER A 111 23.92 -9.05 33.00
CA SER A 111 24.05 -8.90 34.46
C SER A 111 25.09 -9.84 35.09
N GLY A 112 25.53 -10.87 34.36
CA GLY A 112 26.45 -11.90 34.85
C GLY A 112 25.78 -13.05 35.60
N GLU A 113 24.45 -13.05 35.75
CA GLU A 113 23.67 -14.18 36.31
C GLU A 113 23.78 -15.45 35.46
N LEU A 114 23.88 -15.29 34.13
CA LEU A 114 24.12 -16.37 33.19
C LEU A 114 25.46 -16.17 32.47
N LYS A 115 26.25 -17.25 32.33
CA LYS A 115 27.49 -17.20 31.55
C LYS A 115 27.25 -17.07 30.04
N LYS A 116 26.14 -17.64 29.56
CA LYS A 116 25.72 -17.65 28.15
C LYS A 116 24.23 -17.99 28.06
N PRO A 117 23.56 -17.67 26.94
CA PRO A 117 22.18 -18.10 26.68
C PRO A 117 22.11 -19.63 26.60
N LYS A 118 21.08 -20.23 27.21
CA LYS A 118 20.82 -21.67 27.24
C LYS A 118 19.89 -22.09 26.12
N PHE A 119 18.89 -21.28 25.78
CA PHE A 119 17.80 -21.65 24.87
C PHE A 119 17.88 -20.95 23.51
N ARG A 120 18.49 -19.75 23.43
CA ARG A 120 18.62 -18.93 22.21
C ARG A 120 18.81 -19.72 20.92
N LYS A 121 19.83 -20.59 20.84
CA LYS A 121 20.12 -21.36 19.60
C LYS A 121 18.93 -22.23 19.17
N LYS A 122 18.39 -23.04 20.09
CA LYS A 122 17.27 -23.95 19.78
C LYS A 122 15.99 -23.19 19.43
N ASN A 123 15.73 -22.08 20.12
CA ASN A 123 14.58 -21.24 19.83
C ASN A 123 14.72 -20.60 18.45
N ALA A 124 15.88 -19.99 18.16
CA ALA A 124 16.19 -19.39 16.87
C ALA A 124 16.04 -20.40 15.71
N ASP A 125 16.55 -21.63 15.87
CA ASP A 125 16.41 -22.69 14.86
C ASP A 125 14.92 -23.04 14.62
N ALA A 126 14.11 -23.12 15.68
CA ALA A 126 12.68 -23.40 15.58
C ALA A 126 11.90 -22.26 14.91
N LEU A 127 12.19 -21.01 15.25
CA LEU A 127 11.58 -19.85 14.61
C LEU A 127 11.92 -19.82 13.12
N LYS A 128 13.20 -19.93 12.74
CA LYS A 128 13.62 -19.98 11.33
C LYS A 128 12.89 -21.07 10.54
N THR A 129 12.83 -22.27 11.09
CA THR A 129 12.16 -23.42 10.44
C THR A 129 10.68 -23.13 10.15
N LEU A 130 10.00 -22.44 11.06
CA LEU A 130 8.56 -22.18 10.95
C LEU A 130 8.22 -20.79 10.37
N ARG A 131 9.21 -20.00 9.96
CA ARG A 131 8.99 -18.62 9.51
C ARG A 131 8.05 -18.54 8.31
N LEU A 132 8.20 -19.42 7.33
CA LEU A 132 7.27 -19.46 6.18
C LEU A 132 5.83 -19.82 6.55
N ASN A 133 5.58 -20.42 7.72
CA ASN A 133 4.21 -20.72 8.13
C ASN A 133 3.47 -19.47 8.64
N LEU A 134 4.18 -18.40 9.01
CA LEU A 134 3.57 -17.09 9.26
C LEU A 134 2.97 -16.50 7.98
N VAL A 135 3.63 -16.72 6.83
CA VAL A 135 3.07 -16.32 5.53
C VAL A 135 1.75 -17.02 5.25
N ASN A 136 1.68 -18.33 5.50
CA ASN A 136 0.45 -19.10 5.32
C ASN A 136 -0.67 -18.56 6.22
N GLY A 137 -0.35 -18.21 7.47
CA GLY A 137 -1.29 -17.57 8.39
C GLY A 137 -1.75 -16.20 7.91
N GLY A 138 -0.82 -15.37 7.42
CA GLY A 138 -1.13 -14.07 6.84
C GLY A 138 -2.06 -14.18 5.64
N GLY A 139 -1.77 -15.11 4.73
CA GLY A 139 -2.57 -15.36 3.53
C GLY A 139 -3.97 -15.89 3.85
N ASP A 140 -4.09 -16.84 4.78
CA ASP A 140 -5.38 -17.37 5.24
C ASP A 140 -6.25 -16.27 5.88
N ALA A 141 -5.67 -15.46 6.77
CA ALA A 141 -6.37 -14.34 7.39
C ALA A 141 -6.79 -13.28 6.36
N TYR A 142 -5.89 -12.92 5.44
CA TYR A 142 -6.17 -11.92 4.39
C TYR A 142 -7.33 -12.37 3.49
N ASN A 143 -7.34 -13.65 3.08
CA ASN A 143 -8.41 -14.20 2.24
C ASN A 143 -9.77 -14.26 2.96
N LYS A 144 -9.78 -14.32 4.29
CA LYS A 144 -11.00 -14.23 5.11
C LYS A 144 -11.44 -12.78 5.38
N GLY A 145 -10.66 -11.79 4.95
CA GLY A 145 -10.88 -10.38 5.25
C GLY A 145 -10.48 -9.98 6.68
N ASP A 146 -9.78 -10.84 7.41
CA ASP A 146 -9.23 -10.53 8.72
C ASP A 146 -7.87 -9.85 8.56
N TYR A 147 -7.90 -8.57 8.22
CA TYR A 147 -6.69 -7.81 7.95
C TYR A 147 -5.84 -7.55 9.21
N ALA A 148 -6.44 -7.62 10.41
CA ALA A 148 -5.72 -7.47 11.67
C ALA A 148 -4.78 -8.65 11.91
N ASP A 149 -5.31 -9.88 11.78
CA ASP A 149 -4.48 -11.09 11.87
C ASP A 149 -3.53 -11.21 10.68
N ALA A 150 -3.94 -10.81 9.47
CA ALA A 150 -3.04 -10.78 8.32
C ALA A 150 -1.82 -9.88 8.56
N LEU A 151 -2.05 -8.66 9.05
CA LEU A 151 -0.99 -7.72 9.41
C LEU A 151 -0.10 -8.28 10.52
N LYS A 152 -0.69 -8.90 11.55
CA LYS A 152 0.05 -9.55 12.64
C LYS A 152 1.02 -10.61 12.11
N TYR A 153 0.55 -11.54 11.27
CA TYR A 153 1.39 -12.64 10.79
C TYR A 153 2.43 -12.20 9.77
N PHE A 154 2.06 -11.38 8.77
CA PHE A 154 3.02 -10.83 7.81
C PHE A 154 4.03 -9.89 8.48
N GLY A 155 3.57 -9.04 9.40
CA GLY A 155 4.44 -8.15 10.17
C GLY A 155 5.46 -8.93 10.99
N LEU A 156 5.03 -9.97 11.70
CA LEU A 156 5.94 -10.84 12.46
C LEU A 156 6.96 -11.55 11.56
N PHE A 157 6.56 -12.00 10.37
CA PHE A 157 7.50 -12.56 9.38
C PHE A 157 8.58 -11.55 8.99
N VAL A 158 8.20 -10.28 8.82
CA VAL A 158 9.09 -9.20 8.39
C VAL A 158 10.00 -8.74 9.53
N ASP A 159 9.46 -8.61 10.74
CA ASP A 159 10.17 -8.05 11.88
C ASP A 159 11.19 -9.01 12.47
N VAL A 160 10.87 -10.32 12.49
CA VAL A 160 11.67 -11.31 13.21
C VAL A 160 13.12 -11.39 12.71
N VAL A 161 13.39 -11.06 11.44
CA VAL A 161 14.77 -11.07 10.90
C VAL A 161 15.69 -10.06 11.57
N ASN A 162 15.12 -9.03 12.20
CA ASN A 162 15.86 -7.98 12.90
C ASN A 162 15.99 -8.25 14.41
N GLU A 163 15.43 -9.35 14.91
CA GLU A 163 15.53 -9.69 16.33
C GLU A 163 17.00 -9.96 16.72
N PRO A 164 17.46 -9.56 17.91
CA PRO A 164 18.85 -9.70 18.31
C PRO A 164 19.38 -11.13 18.18
N MET A 165 18.52 -12.14 18.33
CA MET A 165 18.89 -13.55 18.16
C MET A 165 19.39 -13.93 16.76
N PHE A 166 19.05 -13.15 15.74
CA PHE A 166 19.47 -13.35 14.35
C PHE A 166 20.52 -12.33 13.89
N ALA A 167 21.15 -11.60 14.83
CA ALA A 167 22.15 -10.59 14.50
C ALA A 167 23.35 -11.13 13.69
N ASP A 168 23.65 -12.43 13.77
CA ASP A 168 24.74 -13.09 13.03
C ASP A 168 24.23 -14.02 11.92
N ASP A 169 22.93 -13.95 11.56
CA ASP A 169 22.31 -14.80 10.55
C ASP A 169 22.17 -14.06 9.20
N ASP A 170 23.28 -14.02 8.45
CA ASP A 170 23.34 -13.30 7.17
C ASP A 170 22.41 -13.90 6.11
N GLU A 171 22.16 -15.22 6.15
CA GLU A 171 21.24 -15.90 5.25
C GLU A 171 19.80 -15.42 5.47
N LEU A 172 19.34 -15.36 6.72
CA LEU A 172 18.01 -14.86 7.05
C LEU A 172 17.84 -13.38 6.69
N LYS A 173 18.86 -12.55 6.92
CA LYS A 173 18.82 -11.12 6.57
C LYS A 173 18.82 -10.86 5.07
N ALA A 174 19.42 -11.76 4.29
CA ALA A 174 19.44 -11.68 2.83
C ALA A 174 18.17 -12.27 2.18
N ASP A 175 17.20 -12.76 2.97
CA ASP A 175 15.98 -13.37 2.43
C ASP A 175 15.16 -12.38 1.60
N THR A 176 15.12 -12.63 0.30
CA THR A 176 14.39 -11.82 -0.68
C THR A 176 12.88 -11.82 -0.45
N LEU A 177 12.33 -12.83 0.23
CA LEU A 177 10.91 -12.89 0.59
C LEU A 177 10.53 -11.81 1.62
N ASN A 178 11.49 -11.27 2.37
CA ASN A 178 11.23 -10.25 3.38
C ASN A 178 10.55 -9.01 2.77
N ALA A 179 11.06 -8.52 1.64
CA ALA A 179 10.47 -7.38 0.95
C ALA A 179 9.08 -7.73 0.36
N LEU A 180 8.91 -8.94 -0.18
CA LEU A 180 7.62 -9.38 -0.71
C LEU A 180 6.52 -9.39 0.36
N TYR A 181 6.78 -10.00 1.51
CA TYR A 181 5.78 -10.08 2.58
C TYR A 181 5.64 -8.78 3.36
N ALA A 182 6.61 -7.87 3.29
CA ALA A 182 6.40 -6.48 3.68
C ALA A 182 5.41 -5.76 2.77
N CYS A 183 5.35 -6.05 1.45
CA CYS A 183 4.26 -5.54 0.59
C CYS A 183 2.90 -6.04 1.08
N TYR A 184 2.75 -7.32 1.40
CA TYR A 184 1.48 -7.87 1.89
C TYR A 184 1.09 -7.31 3.27
N ALA A 185 2.06 -7.14 4.19
CA ALA A 185 1.82 -6.42 5.45
C ALA A 185 1.35 -4.98 5.20
N THR A 186 1.95 -4.29 4.23
CA THR A 186 1.55 -2.92 3.85
C THR A 186 0.12 -2.88 3.33
N LEU A 187 -0.28 -3.83 2.48
CA LEU A 187 -1.65 -3.95 1.98
C LEU A 187 -2.65 -4.18 3.12
N ALA A 188 -2.36 -5.13 4.02
CA ALA A 188 -3.20 -5.40 5.19
C ALA A 188 -3.34 -4.16 6.09
N ALA A 189 -2.22 -3.45 6.35
CA ALA A 189 -2.23 -2.19 7.09
C ALA A 189 -3.07 -1.11 6.40
N ASN A 190 -3.00 -1.00 5.07
CA ASN A 190 -3.80 -0.06 4.30
C ASN A 190 -5.30 -0.34 4.43
N MET A 191 -5.71 -1.62 4.39
CA MET A 191 -7.10 -2.03 4.61
C MET A 191 -7.62 -1.67 6.01
N LEU A 192 -6.74 -1.66 7.01
CA LEU A 192 -7.04 -1.23 8.38
C LEU A 192 -6.96 0.30 8.57
N LYS A 193 -6.46 1.04 7.57
CA LYS A 193 -6.11 2.47 7.68
C LYS A 193 -5.07 2.75 8.79
N ASP A 194 -4.18 1.80 9.05
CA ASP A 194 -3.06 1.97 9.97
C ASP A 194 -1.88 2.62 9.24
N ASN A 195 -1.89 3.95 9.20
CA ASN A 195 -0.85 4.74 8.54
C ASN A 195 0.57 4.45 9.07
N GLN A 196 0.72 4.13 10.36
CA GLN A 196 2.04 3.85 10.94
C GLN A 196 2.59 2.52 10.43
N ALA A 197 1.75 1.48 10.40
CA ALA A 197 2.12 0.19 9.85
C ALA A 197 2.36 0.27 8.33
N VAL A 198 1.56 1.04 7.58
CA VAL A 198 1.80 1.29 6.15
C VAL A 198 3.18 1.91 5.94
N ILE A 199 3.56 2.93 6.72
CA ILE A 199 4.88 3.57 6.60
C ILE A 199 5.99 2.59 6.96
N LYS A 200 5.84 1.83 8.05
CA LYS A 200 6.86 0.87 8.51
C LYS A 200 7.11 -0.22 7.45
N TYR A 201 6.07 -0.95 7.07
CA TYR A 201 6.22 -2.10 6.16
C TYR A 201 6.39 -1.63 4.71
N GLY A 202 5.79 -0.50 4.32
CA GLY A 202 5.90 0.03 2.96
C GLY A 202 7.33 0.40 2.61
N ASN A 203 8.08 0.98 3.55
CA ASN A 203 9.50 1.33 3.33
C ASN A 203 10.41 0.11 3.18
N ILE A 204 9.99 -1.06 3.68
CA ILE A 204 10.68 -2.33 3.45
C ILE A 204 10.22 -2.92 2.11
N GLY A 205 8.90 -2.98 1.90
CA GLY A 205 8.27 -3.62 0.75
C GLY A 205 8.57 -2.96 -0.58
N LYS A 206 8.76 -1.63 -0.62
CA LYS A 206 9.10 -0.90 -1.85
C LYS A 206 10.36 -1.41 -2.56
N ASN A 207 11.26 -2.07 -1.83
CA ASN A 207 12.48 -2.67 -2.38
C ASN A 207 12.24 -3.99 -3.12
N HIS A 208 11.03 -4.55 -3.10
CA HIS A 208 10.70 -5.74 -3.87
C HIS A 208 10.60 -5.40 -5.36
N LYS A 209 11.36 -6.10 -6.20
CA LYS A 209 11.55 -5.76 -7.61
C LYS A 209 10.27 -5.75 -8.44
N GLU A 210 9.32 -6.63 -8.15
CA GLU A 210 8.13 -6.83 -9.00
C GLU A 210 6.85 -6.34 -8.35
N GLU A 211 6.77 -6.44 -7.02
CA GLU A 211 5.57 -6.11 -6.23
C GLU A 211 5.75 -4.85 -5.36
N GLY A 212 6.94 -4.25 -5.37
CA GLY A 212 7.23 -3.04 -4.56
C GLY A 212 6.35 -1.85 -4.93
N TYR A 213 5.80 -1.83 -6.16
CA TYR A 213 4.85 -0.82 -6.57
C TYR A 213 3.61 -0.78 -5.67
N ARG A 214 3.15 -1.91 -5.13
CA ARG A 214 1.99 -1.95 -4.23
C ARG A 214 2.28 -1.22 -2.92
N ALA A 215 3.47 -1.43 -2.37
CA ALA A 215 3.92 -0.71 -1.18
C ALA A 215 4.05 0.79 -1.46
N LEU A 216 4.64 1.18 -2.59
CA LEU A 216 4.76 2.58 -2.99
C LEU A 216 3.39 3.24 -3.21
N MET A 217 2.41 2.54 -3.78
CA MET A 217 1.04 3.07 -3.93
C MET A 217 0.41 3.35 -2.56
N CYS A 218 0.49 2.42 -1.60
CA CYS A 218 -0.03 2.63 -0.25
C CYS A 218 0.71 3.76 0.50
N LEU A 219 2.04 3.87 0.31
CA LEU A 219 2.81 5.00 0.85
C LEU A 219 2.37 6.33 0.24
N ALA A 220 2.17 6.38 -1.07
CA ALA A 220 1.69 7.57 -1.76
C ALA A 220 0.29 7.96 -1.27
N GLU A 221 -0.64 7.02 -1.15
CA GLU A 221 -1.97 7.27 -0.58
C GLU A 221 -1.89 7.82 0.84
N THR A 222 -0.98 7.26 1.67
CA THR A 222 -0.79 7.69 3.06
C THR A 222 -0.21 9.10 3.15
N TYR A 223 0.84 9.40 2.38
CA TYR A 223 1.48 10.72 2.39
C TYR A 223 0.66 11.79 1.65
N GLY A 224 -0.19 11.40 0.70
CA GLY A 224 -1.03 12.28 -0.11
C GLY A 224 -2.35 12.71 0.57
N GLN A 225 -2.59 12.31 1.82
CA GLN A 225 -3.81 12.69 2.55
C GLN A 225 -3.90 14.22 2.72
N LYS A 226 -5.11 14.78 2.51
CA LYS A 226 -5.34 16.23 2.61
C LYS A 226 -5.04 16.79 4.00
N GLU A 227 -5.34 16.02 5.04
CA GLU A 227 -5.10 16.38 6.43
C GLU A 227 -3.93 15.55 6.96
N GLY A 228 -2.87 16.21 7.44
CA GLY A 228 -1.73 15.53 8.06
C GLY A 228 -0.80 14.77 7.09
N GLY A 229 -1.05 14.83 5.78
CA GLY A 229 -0.15 14.27 4.77
C GLY A 229 1.18 15.02 4.65
N ASP A 230 2.16 14.36 4.06
CA ASP A 230 3.48 14.90 3.78
C ASP A 230 3.70 14.96 2.26
N SER A 231 3.39 16.12 1.68
CA SER A 231 3.51 16.33 0.23
C SER A 231 4.93 16.15 -0.32
N ALA A 232 5.96 16.34 0.50
CA ALA A 232 7.34 16.11 0.08
C ALA A 232 7.62 14.60 -0.01
N LYS A 233 7.21 13.84 1.01
CA LYS A 233 7.31 12.37 1.00
C LYS A 233 6.44 11.74 -0.08
N TRP A 234 5.24 12.26 -0.31
CA TRP A 234 4.41 11.86 -1.43
C TRP A 234 5.16 11.99 -2.76
N LEU A 235 5.76 13.16 -3.01
CA LEU A 235 6.50 13.40 -4.25
C LEU A 235 7.74 12.50 -4.38
N GLU A 236 8.47 12.26 -3.29
CA GLU A 236 9.58 11.30 -3.26
C GLU A 236 9.12 9.90 -3.69
N VAL A 237 8.04 9.40 -3.08
CA VAL A 237 7.47 8.07 -3.38
C VAL A 237 6.95 7.97 -4.80
N ILE A 238 6.27 9.01 -5.30
CA ILE A 238 5.79 9.05 -6.68
C ILE A 238 6.96 9.00 -7.67
N LYS A 239 8.02 9.80 -7.45
CA LYS A 239 9.23 9.77 -8.30
C LYS A 239 9.92 8.41 -8.28
N GLU A 240 10.09 7.83 -7.09
CA GLU A 240 10.66 6.49 -6.91
C GLU A 240 9.82 5.43 -7.67
N GLY A 241 8.50 5.52 -7.58
CA GLY A 241 7.58 4.66 -8.34
C GLY A 241 7.69 4.83 -9.85
N THR A 242 7.81 6.07 -10.35
CA THR A 242 8.01 6.33 -11.79
C THR A 242 9.33 5.75 -12.29
N GLU A 243 10.40 5.79 -11.49
CA GLU A 243 11.72 5.29 -11.87
C GLU A 243 11.81 3.76 -11.81
N LEU A 244 11.33 3.15 -10.72
CA LEU A 244 11.43 1.70 -10.50
C LEU A 244 10.36 0.92 -11.25
N PHE A 245 9.16 1.50 -11.39
CA PHE A 245 7.99 0.86 -11.97
C PHE A 245 7.37 1.71 -13.09
N PRO A 246 8.12 2.04 -14.16
CA PRO A 246 7.67 2.97 -15.19
C PRO A 246 6.36 2.51 -15.86
N LYS A 247 6.14 1.19 -15.96
CA LYS A 247 4.92 0.58 -16.52
C LYS A 247 3.66 0.78 -15.67
N GLN A 248 3.80 1.24 -14.42
CA GLN A 248 2.66 1.51 -13.55
C GLN A 248 2.16 2.93 -13.81
N GLU A 249 1.08 3.02 -14.59
CA GLU A 249 0.47 4.30 -14.99
C GLU A 249 0.09 5.17 -13.80
N TYR A 250 -0.21 4.58 -12.63
CA TYR A 250 -0.47 5.33 -11.40
C TYR A 250 0.64 6.35 -11.08
N PHE A 251 1.91 5.94 -11.08
CA PHE A 251 3.00 6.88 -10.75
C PHE A 251 3.23 7.89 -11.86
N VAL A 252 3.13 7.46 -13.11
CA VAL A 252 3.30 8.33 -14.27
C VAL A 252 2.20 9.40 -14.30
N GLY A 253 0.94 9.05 -14.09
CA GLY A 253 -0.16 10.01 -14.03
C GLY A 253 0.05 11.02 -12.90
N ASN A 254 0.31 10.54 -11.68
CA ASN A 254 0.49 11.42 -10.51
C ASN A 254 1.67 12.40 -10.66
N ILE A 255 2.82 11.98 -11.20
CA ILE A 255 3.96 12.89 -11.39
C ILE A 255 3.68 13.92 -12.49
N MET A 256 2.94 13.54 -13.54
CA MET A 256 2.61 14.44 -14.65
C MET A 256 1.56 15.48 -14.23
N ASP A 257 0.56 15.06 -13.46
CA ASP A 257 -0.41 15.97 -12.84
C ASP A 257 0.29 16.96 -11.91
N TYR A 258 1.27 16.50 -11.12
CA TYR A 258 2.08 17.40 -10.28
C TYR A 258 2.81 18.44 -11.13
N TYR A 259 3.47 18.03 -12.23
CA TYR A 259 4.17 18.96 -13.09
C TYR A 259 3.25 19.99 -13.74
N ILE A 260 2.08 19.57 -14.23
CA ILE A 260 1.08 20.47 -14.81
C ILE A 260 0.61 21.48 -13.76
N GLN A 261 0.23 21.04 -12.56
CA GLN A 261 -0.25 21.91 -11.49
C GLN A 261 0.81 22.92 -11.01
N LYS A 262 2.09 22.59 -11.13
CA LYS A 262 3.21 23.48 -10.77
C LYS A 262 3.72 24.32 -11.93
N GLY A 263 3.16 24.17 -13.13
CA GLY A 263 3.65 24.85 -14.34
C GLY A 263 5.01 24.34 -14.83
N MET A 264 5.46 23.19 -14.32
CA MET A 264 6.73 22.51 -14.66
C MET A 264 6.57 21.63 -15.92
N VAL A 265 5.93 22.18 -16.95
CA VAL A 265 5.51 21.41 -18.13
C VAL A 265 6.73 20.90 -18.93
N ASP A 266 7.84 21.65 -18.91
CA ASP A 266 9.09 21.26 -19.58
C ASP A 266 9.73 20.03 -18.93
N GLU A 267 9.74 19.97 -17.61
CA GLU A 267 10.19 18.81 -16.85
C GLU A 267 9.32 17.58 -17.13
N GLY A 268 8.00 17.77 -17.18
CA GLY A 268 7.05 16.73 -17.58
C GLY A 268 7.32 16.21 -18.99
N LEU A 269 7.53 17.11 -19.96
CA LEU A 269 7.88 16.74 -21.34
C LEU A 269 9.21 15.98 -21.40
N ALA A 270 10.23 16.41 -20.66
CA ALA A 270 11.50 15.71 -20.61
C ALA A 270 11.36 14.29 -20.05
N GLN A 271 10.57 14.10 -18.98
CA GLN A 271 10.37 12.79 -18.38
C GLN A 271 9.52 11.86 -19.25
N ILE A 272 8.40 12.34 -19.80
CA ILE A 272 7.54 11.50 -20.65
C ILE A 272 8.26 11.07 -21.93
N ASN A 273 9.12 11.92 -22.50
CA ASN A 273 9.94 11.55 -23.67
C ASN A 273 10.94 10.43 -23.35
N LYS A 274 11.51 10.40 -22.14
CA LYS A 274 12.38 9.28 -21.70
C LYS A 274 11.60 7.98 -21.58
N LEU A 275 10.37 8.02 -21.06
CA LEU A 275 9.50 6.85 -20.96
C LEU A 275 9.12 6.33 -22.36
N LEU A 276 8.70 7.22 -23.25
CA LEU A 276 8.34 6.89 -24.64
C LEU A 276 9.51 6.29 -25.43
N ALA A 277 10.76 6.65 -25.11
CA ALA A 277 11.94 6.05 -25.74
C ALA A 277 12.15 4.57 -25.39
N THR A 278 11.56 4.09 -24.29
CA THR A 278 11.67 2.68 -23.85
C THR A 278 10.38 1.90 -24.06
N SER A 279 9.23 2.56 -23.95
CA SER A 279 7.91 1.97 -24.15
C SER A 279 6.95 3.03 -24.71
N GLU A 280 6.50 2.86 -25.95
CA GLU A 280 5.44 3.71 -26.52
C GLU A 280 4.08 3.06 -26.25
N THR A 281 3.25 3.70 -25.42
CA THR A 281 1.88 3.26 -25.12
C THR A 281 0.89 4.37 -25.49
N PRO A 282 -0.38 4.03 -25.80
CA PRO A 282 -1.42 5.05 -26.00
C PRO A 282 -1.52 6.03 -24.83
N TYR A 283 -1.39 5.54 -23.60
CA TYR A 283 -1.41 6.36 -22.39
C TYR A 283 -0.26 7.38 -22.34
N TYR A 284 0.99 6.97 -22.59
CA TYR A 284 2.11 7.93 -22.57
C TYR A 284 2.07 8.93 -23.72
N LEU A 285 1.60 8.52 -24.90
CA LEU A 285 1.34 9.43 -26.01
C LEU A 285 0.26 10.45 -25.60
N TYR A 286 -0.81 9.99 -24.95
CA TYR A 286 -1.88 10.87 -24.48
C TYR A 286 -1.38 11.89 -23.46
N VAL A 287 -0.60 11.47 -22.47
CA VAL A 287 0.05 12.35 -21.49
C VAL A 287 0.97 13.37 -22.16
N LYS A 288 1.80 12.95 -23.13
CA LYS A 288 2.65 13.87 -23.90
C LYS A 288 1.80 14.90 -24.68
N GLY A 289 0.70 14.47 -25.29
CA GLY A 289 -0.23 15.35 -25.97
C GLY A 289 -0.82 16.41 -25.03
N ILE A 290 -1.22 16.00 -23.82
CA ILE A 290 -1.69 16.93 -22.78
C ILE A 290 -0.61 17.93 -22.40
N LEU A 291 0.62 17.50 -22.16
CA LEU A 291 1.72 18.41 -21.80
C LEU A 291 2.02 19.43 -22.91
N LEU A 292 1.97 19.01 -24.18
CA LEU A 292 2.11 19.93 -25.32
C LEU A 292 0.94 20.92 -25.39
N TYR A 293 -0.28 20.45 -25.12
CA TYR A 293 -1.47 21.30 -25.03
C TYR A 293 -1.34 22.35 -23.91
N GLU A 294 -0.90 21.95 -22.70
CA GLU A 294 -0.64 22.87 -21.58
C GLU A 294 0.45 23.89 -21.91
N LYS A 295 1.45 23.48 -22.70
CA LYS A 295 2.48 24.38 -23.25
C LYS A 295 1.99 25.27 -24.40
N LYS A 296 0.71 25.15 -24.80
CA LYS A 296 0.09 25.83 -25.94
C LYS A 296 0.71 25.50 -27.29
N GLN A 297 1.42 24.37 -27.38
CA GLN A 297 1.93 23.81 -28.63
C GLN A 297 0.85 22.95 -29.30
N TYR A 298 -0.24 23.60 -29.72
CA TYR A 298 -1.44 22.91 -30.18
C TYR A 298 -1.20 22.03 -31.41
N ASP A 299 -0.44 22.49 -32.40
CA ASP A 299 -0.14 21.69 -33.60
C ASP A 299 0.65 20.41 -33.26
N ASP A 300 1.63 20.53 -32.35
CA ASP A 300 2.41 19.38 -31.88
C ASP A 300 1.53 18.41 -31.06
N ALA A 301 0.63 18.94 -30.22
CA ALA A 301 -0.32 18.14 -29.46
C ALA A 301 -1.25 17.35 -30.39
N VAL A 302 -1.81 18.02 -31.41
CA VAL A 302 -2.66 17.40 -32.44
C VAL A 302 -1.91 16.30 -33.18
N ALA A 303 -0.64 16.53 -33.54
CA ALA A 303 0.18 15.50 -34.18
C ALA A 303 0.36 14.25 -33.29
N ILE A 304 0.54 14.43 -31.97
CA ILE A 304 0.63 13.32 -31.01
C ILE A 304 -0.70 12.58 -30.86
N PHE A 305 -1.82 13.29 -30.69
CA PHE A 305 -3.14 12.64 -30.57
C PHE A 305 -3.54 11.89 -31.86
N ASN A 306 -3.17 12.41 -33.04
CA ASN A 306 -3.39 11.70 -34.29
C ASN A 306 -2.62 10.37 -34.39
N LYS A 307 -1.48 10.23 -33.72
CA LYS A 307 -0.79 8.94 -33.62
C LYS A 307 -1.61 7.91 -32.84
N ILE A 308 -2.24 8.33 -31.74
CA ILE A 308 -3.14 7.46 -30.95
C ILE A 308 -4.31 6.98 -31.81
N ILE A 309 -4.94 7.91 -32.54
CA ILE A 309 -6.06 7.62 -33.45
C ILE A 309 -5.64 6.63 -34.53
N SER A 310 -4.47 6.84 -35.15
CA SER A 310 -3.96 5.99 -36.23
C SER A 310 -3.66 4.56 -35.77
N ASN A 311 -3.27 4.39 -34.51
CA ASN A 311 -3.00 3.08 -33.92
C ASN A 311 -4.29 2.33 -33.52
N ASN A 312 -5.44 3.00 -33.53
CA ASN A 312 -6.77 2.45 -33.22
C ASN A 312 -6.83 1.62 -31.91
N GLY A 313 -6.12 2.10 -30.87
CA GLY A 313 -6.03 1.46 -29.56
C GLY A 313 -6.92 2.12 -28.49
N ASP A 314 -6.51 2.03 -27.24
CA ASP A 314 -7.17 2.75 -26.14
C ASP A 314 -7.04 4.28 -26.31
N LEU A 315 -7.92 5.02 -25.63
CA LEU A 315 -7.93 6.50 -25.60
C LEU A 315 -8.25 7.20 -26.93
N VAL A 316 -8.75 6.51 -27.95
CA VAL A 316 -9.06 7.15 -29.25
C VAL A 316 -10.14 8.23 -29.11
N ALA A 317 -11.21 7.98 -28.35
CA ALA A 317 -12.26 8.98 -28.11
C ALA A 317 -11.74 10.19 -27.33
N GLU A 318 -10.91 9.94 -26.32
CA GLU A 318 -10.22 10.95 -25.53
C GLU A 318 -9.25 11.78 -26.39
N ALA A 319 -8.50 11.14 -27.29
CA ALA A 319 -7.60 11.81 -28.23
C ALA A 319 -8.38 12.72 -29.19
N TYR A 320 -9.52 12.25 -29.73
CA TYR A 320 -10.43 13.08 -30.52
C TYR A 320 -10.92 14.31 -29.74
N SER A 321 -11.41 14.11 -28.51
CA SER A 321 -11.83 15.21 -27.63
C SER A 321 -10.71 16.23 -27.39
N LYS A 322 -9.48 15.77 -27.11
CA LYS A 322 -8.32 16.63 -26.89
C LYS A 322 -7.83 17.37 -28.15
N ILE A 323 -8.00 16.80 -29.34
CA ILE A 323 -7.79 17.56 -30.58
C ILE A 323 -8.85 18.66 -30.72
N GLY A 324 -10.10 18.38 -30.35
CA GLY A 324 -11.15 19.41 -30.22
C GLY A 324 -10.73 20.55 -29.31
N ASP A 325 -10.18 20.23 -28.12
CA ASP A 325 -9.69 21.21 -27.14
C ASP A 325 -8.61 22.13 -27.73
N CYS A 326 -7.72 21.59 -28.57
CA CYS A 326 -6.64 22.34 -29.24
C CYS A 326 -7.16 23.43 -30.21
N TYR A 327 -8.44 23.40 -30.60
CA TYR A 327 -9.07 24.45 -31.41
C TYR A 327 -10.10 25.24 -30.61
N PHE A 328 -10.86 24.57 -29.73
CA PHE A 328 -11.94 25.17 -28.96
C PHE A 328 -11.45 26.21 -27.96
N PHE A 329 -10.43 25.90 -27.16
CA PHE A 329 -9.95 26.82 -26.13
C PHE A 329 -9.22 28.04 -26.70
N PRO A 330 -8.40 27.93 -27.78
CA PRO A 330 -7.93 29.12 -28.49
C PRO A 330 -9.06 30.02 -28.99
N ALA A 331 -10.19 29.44 -29.43
CA ALA A 331 -11.35 30.24 -29.80
C ALA A 331 -11.99 30.92 -28.58
N GLN A 332 -12.05 30.26 -27.40
CA GLN A 332 -12.55 30.88 -26.16
C GLN A 332 -11.73 32.09 -25.74
N ILE A 333 -10.40 32.04 -25.87
CA ILE A 333 -9.54 33.20 -25.60
C ILE A 333 -9.96 34.38 -26.48
N ILE A 334 -10.19 34.13 -27.77
CA ILE A 334 -10.66 35.17 -28.70
C ILE A 334 -12.07 35.63 -28.31
N VAL A 335 -12.98 34.75 -27.88
CA VAL A 335 -14.32 35.13 -27.38
C VAL A 335 -14.21 36.11 -26.21
N GLU A 336 -13.35 35.84 -25.23
CA GLU A 336 -13.13 36.70 -24.07
C GLU A 336 -12.51 38.05 -24.44
N GLU A 337 -11.59 38.06 -25.41
CA GLU A 337 -11.05 39.30 -25.97
C GLU A 337 -12.13 40.09 -26.71
N ASN A 338 -12.95 39.39 -27.51
CA ASN A 338 -13.97 40.01 -28.35
C ASN A 338 -15.10 40.65 -27.54
N ALA A 339 -15.43 40.08 -26.39
CA ALA A 339 -16.44 40.60 -25.47
C ALA A 339 -16.09 42.00 -24.90
N LYS A 340 -14.85 42.46 -25.04
CA LYS A 340 -14.38 43.77 -24.58
C LYS A 340 -14.42 44.84 -25.68
N LEU A 341 -14.72 44.46 -26.93
CA LEU A 341 -14.76 45.35 -28.08
C LEU A 341 -16.18 45.86 -28.32
N ALA A 342 -16.28 47.06 -28.91
CA ALA A 342 -17.56 47.55 -29.42
C ALA A 342 -17.96 46.76 -30.69
N ILE A 343 -19.25 46.54 -30.90
CA ILE A 343 -19.76 45.75 -32.04
C ILE A 343 -19.40 46.37 -33.40
N ASP A 344 -19.23 47.69 -33.45
CA ASP A 344 -18.83 48.44 -34.64
C ASP A 344 -17.31 48.51 -34.83
N ASP A 345 -16.51 48.01 -33.89
CA ASP A 345 -15.06 47.87 -34.05
C ASP A 345 -14.77 46.88 -35.19
N PRO A 346 -13.99 47.25 -36.22
CA PRO A 346 -13.59 46.32 -37.28
C PRO A 346 -12.98 45.02 -36.76
N LYS A 347 -12.26 45.08 -35.63
CA LYS A 347 -11.64 43.92 -34.99
C LYS A 347 -12.68 42.95 -34.41
N TYR A 348 -13.88 43.44 -34.05
CA TYR A 348 -14.95 42.57 -33.56
C TYR A 348 -15.36 41.53 -34.60
N ASN A 349 -15.57 41.97 -35.84
CA ASN A 349 -15.97 41.11 -36.94
C ASN A 349 -14.84 40.17 -37.38
N GLU A 350 -13.58 40.63 -37.32
CA GLU A 350 -12.41 39.79 -37.59
C GLU A 350 -12.31 38.64 -36.58
N ASN A 351 -12.41 38.95 -35.28
CA ASN A 351 -12.41 37.98 -34.20
C ASN A 351 -13.58 37.00 -34.31
N GLU A 352 -14.80 37.47 -34.62
CA GLU A 352 -15.96 36.60 -34.85
C GLU A 352 -15.72 35.56 -35.96
N ASN A 353 -15.12 35.98 -37.07
CA ASN A 353 -14.76 35.07 -38.15
C ASN A 353 -13.71 34.05 -37.70
N LYS A 354 -12.73 34.47 -36.91
CA LYS A 354 -11.69 33.57 -36.39
C LYS A 354 -12.24 32.54 -35.40
N ILE A 355 -13.14 32.96 -34.51
CA ILE A 355 -13.84 32.07 -33.57
C ILE A 355 -14.59 30.99 -34.36
N LYS A 356 -15.37 31.39 -35.38
CA LYS A 356 -16.12 30.44 -36.22
C LYS A 356 -15.20 29.47 -36.95
N GLU A 357 -14.08 29.95 -37.51
CA GLU A 357 -13.08 29.09 -38.17
C GLU A 357 -12.55 28.00 -37.22
N LEU A 358 -12.19 28.38 -35.99
CA LEU A 358 -11.67 27.44 -35.00
C LEU A 358 -12.74 26.45 -34.52
N TYR A 359 -13.97 26.90 -34.30
CA TYR A 359 -15.08 26.02 -33.96
C TYR A 359 -15.42 25.03 -35.06
N GLU A 360 -15.35 25.42 -36.34
CA GLU A 360 -15.52 24.47 -37.45
C GLU A 360 -14.42 23.41 -37.47
N LYS A 361 -13.19 23.76 -37.07
CA LYS A 361 -12.10 22.77 -36.89
C LYS A 361 -12.34 21.86 -35.69
N ALA A 362 -12.82 22.39 -34.56
CA ALA A 362 -13.06 21.61 -33.34
C ALA A 362 -14.22 20.60 -33.49
N LYS A 363 -15.31 21.04 -34.13
CA LYS A 363 -16.58 20.32 -34.27
C LYS A 363 -16.45 18.83 -34.67
N PRO A 364 -15.79 18.47 -35.80
CA PRO A 364 -15.75 17.07 -36.24
C PRO A 364 -15.06 16.15 -35.23
N TYR A 365 -14.12 16.66 -34.44
CA TYR A 365 -13.41 15.85 -33.46
C TYR A 365 -14.28 15.55 -32.23
N TYR A 366 -15.05 16.53 -31.74
CA TYR A 366 -16.02 16.27 -30.67
C TYR A 366 -17.19 15.41 -31.13
N GLU A 367 -17.67 15.56 -32.38
CA GLU A 367 -18.67 14.67 -32.98
C GLU A 367 -18.16 13.23 -33.02
N LYS A 368 -16.89 13.04 -33.39
CA LYS A 368 -16.27 11.71 -33.37
C LYS A 368 -16.09 11.16 -31.96
N ALA A 369 -15.73 11.99 -30.99
CA ALA A 369 -15.69 11.59 -29.59
C ALA A 369 -17.08 11.15 -29.08
N LYS A 370 -18.15 11.86 -29.48
CA LYS A 370 -19.55 11.48 -29.19
C LYS A 370 -19.92 10.15 -29.83
N GLU A 371 -19.57 9.92 -31.08
CA GLU A 371 -19.83 8.66 -31.78
C GLU A 371 -19.18 7.47 -31.05
N LEU A 372 -17.94 7.64 -30.58
CA LEU A 372 -17.17 6.57 -29.94
C LEU A 372 -17.56 6.34 -28.48
N LYS A 373 -17.91 7.39 -27.74
CA LYS A 373 -18.30 7.33 -26.32
C LYS A 373 -19.52 8.23 -26.06
N PRO A 374 -20.73 7.83 -26.52
CA PRO A 374 -21.93 8.65 -26.36
C PRO A 374 -22.34 8.84 -24.90
N ASP A 375 -22.06 7.88 -24.02
CA ASP A 375 -22.42 8.02 -22.60
C ASP A 375 -21.46 8.96 -21.84
N ASN A 376 -20.24 9.16 -22.34
CA ASN A 376 -19.26 10.03 -21.71
C ASN A 376 -19.36 11.48 -22.22
N LYS A 377 -20.46 12.13 -21.83
CA LYS A 377 -20.78 13.52 -22.23
C LYS A 377 -19.68 14.53 -21.87
N ALA A 378 -18.80 14.23 -20.90
CA ALA A 378 -17.69 15.10 -20.54
C ALA A 378 -16.68 15.30 -21.68
N LEU A 379 -16.62 14.39 -22.66
CA LEU A 379 -15.72 14.49 -23.80
C LEU A 379 -16.21 15.42 -24.91
N TRP A 380 -17.50 15.76 -24.95
CA TRP A 380 -18.09 16.42 -26.14
C TRP A 380 -19.28 17.34 -25.85
N GLY A 381 -20.06 17.13 -24.78
CA GLY A 381 -21.38 17.72 -24.53
C GLY A 381 -21.42 19.24 -24.62
N ASN A 382 -20.88 19.91 -23.61
CA ASN A 382 -20.89 21.37 -23.54
C ASN A 382 -20.06 22.03 -24.66
N TYR A 383 -19.04 21.33 -25.15
CA TYR A 383 -18.23 21.80 -26.28
C TYR A 383 -19.06 21.86 -27.57
N LEU A 384 -19.74 20.77 -27.92
CA LEU A 384 -20.64 20.73 -29.09
C LEU A 384 -21.82 21.68 -28.93
N LEU A 385 -22.40 21.80 -27.73
CA LEU A 385 -23.50 22.74 -27.50
C LEU A 385 -23.07 24.18 -27.80
N ASN A 386 -21.92 24.62 -27.30
CA ASN A 386 -21.39 25.96 -27.55
C ASN A 386 -21.06 26.18 -29.04
N ILE A 387 -20.41 25.19 -29.66
CA ILE A 387 -20.09 25.21 -31.10
C ILE A 387 -21.36 25.32 -31.94
N TYR A 388 -22.37 24.48 -31.68
CA TYR A 388 -23.62 24.45 -32.43
C TYR A 388 -24.40 25.74 -32.28
N TRP A 389 -24.44 26.31 -31.07
CA TRP A 389 -25.04 27.62 -30.84
C TRP A 389 -24.35 28.72 -31.64
N LYS A 390 -23.01 28.85 -31.51
CA LYS A 390 -22.24 29.91 -32.17
C LYS A 390 -22.27 29.82 -33.70
N LEU A 391 -22.34 28.60 -34.22
CA LEU A 391 -22.41 28.32 -35.66
C LEU A 391 -23.84 28.24 -36.20
N ASN A 392 -24.86 28.48 -35.37
CA ASN A 392 -26.28 28.39 -35.73
C ASN A 392 -26.65 27.05 -36.40
N ARG A 393 -26.26 25.95 -35.75
CA ARG A 393 -26.46 24.57 -36.23
C ARG A 393 -27.81 24.02 -35.77
N ALA A 394 -28.49 23.28 -36.64
CA ALA A 394 -29.82 22.72 -36.37
C ALA A 394 -29.80 21.66 -35.26
N GLU A 395 -28.63 21.06 -35.04
CA GLU A 395 -28.35 20.06 -34.04
C GLU A 395 -28.43 20.62 -32.61
N TYR A 396 -28.36 21.95 -32.43
CA TYR A 396 -28.39 22.62 -31.12
C TYR A 396 -29.58 22.19 -30.26
N ASP A 397 -30.81 22.37 -30.74
CA ASP A 397 -32.04 22.09 -29.97
C ASP A 397 -32.15 20.63 -29.54
N SER A 398 -31.66 19.71 -30.38
CA SER A 398 -31.65 18.28 -30.06
C SER A 398 -30.61 17.95 -28.99
N LEU A 399 -29.44 18.58 -29.07
CA LEU A 399 -28.34 18.37 -28.14
C LEU A 399 -28.64 18.98 -26.76
N GLU A 400 -29.24 20.17 -26.73
CA GLU A 400 -29.67 20.84 -25.50
C GLU A 400 -30.59 19.92 -24.67
N LYS A 401 -31.59 19.33 -25.32
CA LYS A 401 -32.50 18.35 -24.71
C LYS A 401 -31.79 17.07 -24.27
N GLU A 402 -30.85 16.57 -25.08
CA GLU A 402 -30.06 15.37 -24.75
C GLU A 402 -29.18 15.60 -23.50
N LEU A 403 -28.69 16.82 -23.31
CA LEU A 403 -27.89 17.21 -22.14
C LEU A 403 -28.75 17.55 -20.91
N GLY A 404 -30.06 17.72 -21.08
CA GLY A 404 -31.01 17.93 -19.98
C GLY A 404 -31.11 19.38 -19.52
N TYR A 405 -30.89 20.33 -20.43
CA TYR A 405 -31.09 21.76 -20.20
C TYR A 405 -32.52 22.23 -20.46
#